data_AF-A0A3A9KA56-F1
#
_entry.id   AF-A0A3A9KA56-F1
#
_cell.length_a   1.000
_cell.length_b   1.000
_cell.length_c   1.000
_cell.angle_alpha   90.00
_cell.angle_beta   90.00
_cell.angle_gamma   90.00
#
_symmetry.space_group_name_H-M   'P 1'
#
loop_
_entity.id
_entity.type
_entity.pdbx_description
1 polymer ?
#
loop_
_entity_poly.entity_id
_entity_poly.type
_entity_poly.pdbx_seq_one_letter_code
_entity_poly.pdbx_strand_id
1 'polypeptide(L)'
;MMVQEQDETPKIIISGANSDLARHLIKELQQDFQIAALAASVPKQEFFCKNIIWRSCNPLMLWEVEHCIEEADYGIYFVQSLHTINHLTQARTEDLNIIAADNFAQTAKKNRLKKIIYIRCPVEREHKNSRNEIIQDEAEAVMRSYGIPVTTLRTDDIDEESVSLNKVTLDLKKNLSNKRVGDKQLGTSRHEKDKISESIVNENHSVCSVQKLLLPDRKNAQWMAFYYMEWLSKSLNPLIKVKQDFDNNCYIHTVFFKKPLLSFSYLKDRSKPDHALFTISGGILAKRMPFEQGTLEFRKIPGKEECLAAIHDFIPSLPWTFYLITQAKIHLMVMKRFKKNLEKLR
;
A
#
# COMPACT_ATOMS: atom_id res chain seq x y z
N MET A 1 -28.92 -12.41 -35.60
CA MET A 1 -28.79 -13.00 -34.26
C MET A 1 -27.98 -12.03 -33.43
N MET A 2 -28.65 -11.12 -32.70
CA MET A 2 -27.97 -10.16 -31.85
C MET A 2 -27.75 -10.80 -30.48
N VAL A 3 -26.49 -10.90 -30.05
CA VAL A 3 -26.14 -11.30 -28.69
C VAL A 3 -26.55 -10.15 -27.79
N GLN A 4 -27.55 -10.36 -26.93
CA GLN A 4 -27.82 -9.45 -25.82
C GLN A 4 -26.62 -9.55 -24.87
N GLU A 5 -25.81 -8.49 -24.78
CA GLU A 5 -24.88 -8.32 -23.65
C GLU A 5 -25.74 -8.32 -22.37
N GLN A 6 -25.57 -9.33 -21.52
CA GLN A 6 -26.07 -9.27 -20.15
C GLN A 6 -25.34 -8.11 -19.46
N ASP A 7 -26.10 -7.11 -19.04
CA ASP A 7 -25.56 -5.89 -18.44
C ASP A 7 -25.10 -6.23 -17.01
N GLU A 8 -23.84 -6.65 -16.86
CA GLU A 8 -23.26 -7.06 -15.58
C GLU A 8 -23.38 -5.94 -14.54
N THR A 9 -23.72 -6.32 -13.30
CA THR A 9 -23.75 -5.39 -12.18
C THR A 9 -22.35 -4.82 -11.97
N PRO A 10 -22.16 -3.49 -12.01
CA PRO A 10 -20.84 -2.89 -11.91
C PRO A 10 -20.16 -3.26 -10.60
N LYS A 11 -18.84 -3.41 -10.66
CA LYS A 11 -18.04 -3.83 -9.52
C LYS A 11 -17.23 -2.68 -8.95
N ILE A 12 -17.36 -2.46 -7.64
CA ILE A 12 -16.66 -1.42 -6.91
C ILE A 12 -15.67 -2.04 -5.92
N ILE A 13 -14.53 -1.37 -5.76
CA ILE A 13 -13.54 -1.72 -4.73
C ILE A 13 -13.60 -0.69 -3.64
N ILE A 14 -13.62 -1.12 -2.38
CA ILE A 14 -13.61 -0.24 -1.23
C ILE A 14 -12.35 -0.55 -0.41
N SER A 15 -11.38 0.37 -0.41
CA SER A 15 -10.18 0.27 0.43
C SER A 15 -10.49 0.59 1.90
N GLY A 16 -9.74 0.05 2.85
CA GLY A 16 -9.94 0.35 4.27
C GLY A 16 -11.34 -0.01 4.76
N ALA A 17 -11.90 -1.12 4.25
CA ALA A 17 -13.29 -1.52 4.40
C ALA A 17 -13.76 -1.74 5.84
N ASN A 18 -12.83 -1.83 6.80
CA ASN A 18 -13.15 -1.93 8.22
C ASN A 18 -13.54 -0.61 8.89
N SER A 19 -13.29 0.54 8.26
CA SER A 19 -13.65 1.84 8.82
C SER A 19 -15.18 2.00 8.90
N ASP A 20 -15.66 2.74 9.90
CA ASP A 20 -17.10 2.91 10.11
C ASP A 20 -17.80 3.48 8.87
N LEU A 21 -17.18 4.50 8.27
CA LEU A 21 -17.64 5.11 7.02
C LEU A 21 -17.68 4.10 5.86
N ALA A 22 -16.65 3.26 5.72
CA ALA A 22 -16.63 2.24 4.68
C ALA A 22 -17.70 1.16 4.91
N ARG A 23 -17.93 0.74 6.16
CA ARG A 23 -19.00 -0.21 6.50
C ARG A 23 -20.39 0.36 6.19
N HIS A 24 -20.59 1.66 6.42
CA HIS A 24 -21.82 2.34 6.02
C HIS A 24 -21.99 2.31 4.51
N LEU A 25 -20.98 2.73 3.75
CA LEU A 25 -20.98 2.70 2.28
C LEU A 25 -21.26 1.31 1.72
N ILE A 26 -20.65 0.27 2.30
CA ILE A 26 -20.89 -1.12 1.90
C ILE A 26 -22.37 -1.47 2.07
N LYS A 27 -23.01 -1.09 3.19
CA LYS A 27 -24.41 -1.40 3.46
C LYS A 27 -25.37 -0.73 2.48
N GLU A 28 -25.07 0.48 2.02
CA GLU A 28 -25.91 1.18 1.05
C GLU A 28 -25.68 0.69 -0.38
N LEU A 29 -24.41 0.61 -0.80
CA LEU A 29 -24.04 0.33 -2.17
C LEU A 29 -24.26 -1.14 -2.57
N GLN A 30 -24.36 -2.05 -1.60
CA GLN A 30 -24.57 -3.47 -1.90
C GLN A 30 -25.82 -3.70 -2.76
N GLN A 31 -26.86 -2.87 -2.68
CA GLN A 31 -28.08 -3.06 -3.48
C GLN A 31 -27.86 -2.86 -4.98
N ASP A 32 -26.89 -2.01 -5.36
CA ASP A 32 -26.69 -1.55 -6.73
C ASP A 32 -25.38 -2.08 -7.36
N PHE A 33 -24.44 -2.57 -6.54
CA PHE A 33 -23.08 -2.92 -6.97
C PHE A 33 -22.63 -4.29 -6.44
N GLN A 34 -21.72 -4.93 -7.18
CA GLN A 34 -20.83 -5.94 -6.62
C GLN A 34 -19.68 -5.24 -5.89
N ILE A 35 -19.37 -5.66 -4.67
CA ILE A 35 -18.40 -4.99 -3.81
C ILE A 35 -17.23 -5.92 -3.50
N ALA A 36 -16.02 -5.46 -3.80
CA ALA A 36 -14.78 -6.01 -3.26
C ALA A 36 -14.32 -5.13 -2.08
N ALA A 37 -14.50 -5.62 -0.86
CA ALA A 37 -14.16 -4.93 0.38
C ALA A 37 -12.73 -5.33 0.82
N LEU A 38 -11.79 -4.39 0.75
CA LEU A 38 -10.38 -4.63 1.08
C LEU A 38 -10.08 -4.20 2.51
N ALA A 39 -9.58 -5.12 3.33
CA ALA A 39 -9.20 -4.84 4.71
C ALA A 39 -7.94 -5.60 5.10
N ALA A 40 -7.12 -5.05 5.99
CA ALA A 40 -5.95 -5.76 6.52
C ALA A 40 -6.37 -7.06 7.26
N SER A 41 -7.48 -7.01 8.00
CA SER A 41 -8.09 -8.18 8.65
C SER A 41 -9.56 -8.29 8.27
N VAL A 42 -9.97 -9.46 7.79
CA VAL A 42 -11.36 -9.72 7.38
C VAL A 42 -12.22 -9.93 8.64
N PRO A 43 -13.38 -9.26 8.76
CA PRO A 43 -14.29 -9.46 9.90
C PRO A 43 -14.74 -10.92 10.03
N LYS A 44 -14.74 -11.46 11.26
CA LYS A 44 -15.16 -12.84 11.53
C LYS A 44 -16.68 -13.08 11.45
N GLN A 45 -17.49 -12.02 11.53
CA GLN A 45 -18.93 -12.10 11.85
C GLN A 45 -19.84 -11.27 10.92
N GLU A 46 -19.46 -11.05 9.66
CA GLU A 46 -20.41 -10.46 8.71
C GLU A 46 -21.07 -11.53 7.84
N PHE A 47 -22.37 -11.34 7.59
CA PHE A 47 -23.15 -12.15 6.68
C PHE A 47 -22.44 -12.13 5.33
N PHE A 48 -22.08 -13.30 4.82
CA PHE A 48 -21.62 -13.48 3.45
C PHE A 48 -22.78 -13.09 2.50
N CYS A 49 -22.94 -11.80 2.27
CA CYS A 49 -23.87 -11.29 1.27
C CYS A 49 -23.32 -11.66 -0.10
N LYS A 50 -24.18 -12.20 -0.98
CA LYS A 50 -23.76 -12.72 -2.30
C LYS A 50 -23.03 -11.68 -3.19
N ASN A 51 -23.24 -10.42 -2.93
CA ASN A 51 -22.74 -9.26 -3.64
C ASN A 51 -21.53 -8.59 -2.98
N ILE A 52 -21.03 -9.11 -1.84
CA ILE A 52 -19.87 -8.57 -1.13
C ILE A 52 -18.80 -9.66 -1.00
N ILE A 53 -17.62 -9.39 -1.54
CA ILE A 53 -16.44 -10.22 -1.41
C ILE A 53 -15.44 -9.48 -0.53
N TRP A 54 -15.19 -10.02 0.65
CA TRP A 54 -14.13 -9.51 1.53
C TRP A 54 -12.78 -10.11 1.14
N ARG A 55 -11.76 -9.25 1.01
CA ARG A 55 -10.39 -9.66 0.70
C ARG A 55 -9.43 -9.12 1.75
N SER A 56 -8.61 -10.01 2.32
CA SER A 56 -7.48 -9.60 3.15
C SER A 56 -6.43 -8.97 2.24
N CYS A 57 -6.02 -7.73 2.54
CA CYS A 57 -5.09 -6.97 1.72
C CYS A 57 -4.25 -6.06 2.60
N ASN A 58 -2.93 -6.22 2.54
CA ASN A 58 -1.98 -5.23 3.04
C ASN A 58 -1.78 -4.13 1.98
N PRO A 59 -2.29 -2.91 2.18
CA PRO A 59 -2.18 -1.83 1.19
C PRO A 59 -0.74 -1.34 0.98
N LEU A 60 0.20 -1.71 1.85
CA LEU A 60 1.62 -1.37 1.69
C LEU A 60 2.32 -2.27 0.66
N MET A 61 1.75 -3.44 0.36
CA MET A 61 2.32 -4.42 -0.55
C MET A 61 1.64 -4.35 -1.91
N LEU A 62 2.35 -3.83 -2.92
CA LEU A 62 1.81 -3.68 -4.28
C LEU A 62 1.23 -4.98 -4.82
N TRP A 63 1.96 -6.09 -4.66
CA TRP A 63 1.53 -7.37 -5.19
C TRP A 63 0.21 -7.83 -4.55
N GLU A 64 -0.01 -7.63 -3.25
CA GLU A 64 -1.29 -7.97 -2.61
C GLU A 64 -2.43 -7.13 -3.16
N VAL A 65 -2.21 -5.82 -3.31
CA VAL A 65 -3.20 -4.91 -3.90
C VAL A 65 -3.54 -5.33 -5.33
N GLU A 66 -2.55 -5.75 -6.13
CA GLU A 66 -2.76 -6.25 -7.49
C GLU A 66 -3.62 -7.51 -7.55
N HIS A 67 -3.45 -8.47 -6.63
CA HIS A 67 -4.29 -9.67 -6.56
C HIS A 67 -5.68 -9.37 -5.99
N CYS A 68 -5.78 -8.36 -5.11
CA CYS A 68 -7.05 -7.99 -4.49
C CYS A 68 -7.94 -7.13 -5.39
N ILE A 69 -7.37 -6.43 -6.37
CA ILE A 69 -8.08 -5.55 -7.31
C ILE A 69 -8.04 -6.21 -8.69
N GLU A 70 -9.07 -6.98 -8.99
CA GLU A 70 -9.25 -7.62 -10.29
C GLU A 70 -10.67 -7.32 -10.79
N GLU A 71 -10.79 -6.95 -12.06
CA GLU A 71 -12.07 -6.78 -12.76
C GLU A 71 -13.03 -5.86 -11.99
N ALA A 72 -12.69 -4.57 -11.86
CA ALA A 72 -13.54 -3.58 -11.19
C ALA A 72 -13.68 -2.32 -12.03
N ASP A 73 -14.86 -1.70 -11.95
CA ASP A 73 -15.18 -0.48 -12.67
C ASP A 73 -14.72 0.77 -11.91
N TYR A 74 -14.92 0.77 -10.59
CA TYR A 74 -14.71 1.95 -9.75
C TYR A 74 -13.95 1.60 -8.47
N GLY A 75 -13.17 2.55 -7.96
CA GLY A 75 -12.48 2.43 -6.68
C GLY A 75 -12.93 3.51 -5.71
N ILE A 76 -13.17 3.15 -4.46
CA ILE A 76 -13.40 4.08 -3.34
C ILE A 76 -12.18 4.01 -2.42
N TYR A 77 -11.50 5.15 -2.26
CA TYR A 77 -10.27 5.26 -1.48
C TYR A 77 -10.43 6.18 -0.27
N PHE A 78 -9.81 5.79 0.85
CA PHE A 78 -9.75 6.57 2.08
C PHE A 78 -8.30 6.60 2.59
N VAL A 79 -7.95 7.63 3.35
CA VAL A 79 -6.75 7.58 4.19
C VAL A 79 -6.95 6.55 5.30
N GLN A 80 -5.94 5.73 5.53
CA GLN A 80 -6.03 4.58 6.42
C GLN A 80 -5.08 4.72 7.62
N SER A 81 -5.48 4.11 8.74
CA SER A 81 -4.62 3.88 9.90
C SER A 81 -3.79 2.63 9.68
N LEU A 82 -2.54 2.81 9.23
CA LEU A 82 -1.69 1.72 8.72
C LEU A 82 -0.62 1.23 9.71
N HIS A 83 -0.50 1.85 10.88
CA HIS A 83 0.53 1.49 11.88
C HIS A 83 0.33 0.12 12.53
N THR A 84 -0.90 -0.39 12.50
CA THR A 84 -1.32 -1.63 13.17
C THR A 84 -1.17 -2.87 12.29
N ILE A 85 -0.73 -2.73 11.03
CA ILE A 85 -0.58 -3.85 10.09
C ILE A 85 0.58 -4.77 10.49
N ASN A 86 1.69 -4.18 10.93
CA ASN A 86 2.88 -4.89 11.37
C ASN A 86 3.05 -4.77 12.88
N HIS A 87 3.75 -5.74 13.49
CA HIS A 87 3.99 -5.76 14.94
C HIS A 87 4.86 -4.57 15.40
N LEU A 88 5.75 -4.07 14.54
CA LEU A 88 6.39 -2.77 14.71
C LEU A 88 6.36 -1.98 13.40
N THR A 89 5.84 -0.76 13.47
CA THR A 89 5.88 0.19 12.36
C THR A 89 6.76 1.39 12.72
N GLN A 90 7.84 1.59 11.97
CA GLN A 90 8.77 2.72 12.11
C GLN A 90 8.64 3.66 10.90
N ALA A 91 7.52 4.38 10.83
CA ALA A 91 7.20 5.26 9.71
C ALA A 91 6.40 6.48 10.19
N ARG A 92 6.28 7.50 9.32
CA ARG A 92 5.27 8.54 9.48
C ARG A 92 3.96 8.12 8.82
N THR A 93 2.83 8.59 9.34
CA THR A 93 1.50 8.28 8.78
C THR A 93 1.36 8.79 7.35
N GLU A 94 1.92 9.98 7.06
CA GLU A 94 2.05 10.53 5.69
C GLU A 94 2.72 9.55 4.74
N ASP A 95 3.88 9.03 5.11
CA ASP A 95 4.72 8.20 4.24
C ASP A 95 4.04 6.84 3.95
N LEU A 96 3.36 6.25 4.94
CA LEU A 96 2.57 5.03 4.76
C LEU A 96 1.40 5.24 3.79
N ASN A 97 0.68 6.36 3.94
CA ASN A 97 -0.48 6.65 3.10
C ASN A 97 -0.07 7.00 1.66
N ILE A 98 1.12 7.55 1.43
CA ILE A 98 1.66 7.71 0.07
C ILE A 98 1.86 6.33 -0.59
N ILE A 99 2.47 5.37 0.10
CA ILE A 99 2.66 4.00 -0.45
C ILE A 99 1.31 3.36 -0.76
N ALA A 100 0.37 3.42 0.18
CA ALA A 100 -0.96 2.84 0.00
C ALA A 100 -1.72 3.49 -1.19
N ALA A 101 -1.69 4.82 -1.30
CA ALA A 101 -2.33 5.54 -2.38
C ALA A 101 -1.66 5.24 -3.74
N ASP A 102 -0.34 5.16 -3.77
CA ASP A 102 0.43 4.83 -4.95
C ASP A 102 0.15 3.39 -5.43
N ASN A 103 0.16 2.42 -4.52
CA ASN A 103 -0.19 1.02 -4.82
C ASN A 103 -1.62 0.91 -5.37
N PHE A 104 -2.57 1.58 -4.72
CA PHE A 104 -3.97 1.58 -5.15
C PHE A 104 -4.12 2.20 -6.53
N ALA A 105 -3.54 3.38 -6.78
CA ALA A 105 -3.63 4.08 -8.06
C ALA A 105 -2.92 3.33 -9.19
N GLN A 106 -1.74 2.76 -8.93
CA GLN A 106 -1.01 1.96 -9.90
C GLN A 106 -1.84 0.74 -10.32
N THR A 107 -2.42 0.06 -9.34
CA THR A 107 -3.25 -1.12 -9.58
C THR A 107 -4.56 -0.76 -10.27
N ALA A 108 -5.17 0.36 -9.89
CA ALA A 108 -6.37 0.90 -10.52
C ALA A 108 -6.12 1.21 -12.01
N LYS A 109 -4.95 1.77 -12.34
CA LYS A 109 -4.54 2.03 -13.73
C LYS A 109 -4.34 0.74 -14.51
N LYS A 110 -3.63 -0.23 -13.91
CA LYS A 110 -3.38 -1.55 -14.50
C LYS A 110 -4.70 -2.26 -14.84
N ASN A 111 -5.67 -2.19 -13.96
CA ASN A 111 -7.01 -2.78 -14.11
C ASN A 111 -8.01 -1.88 -14.87
N ARG A 112 -7.58 -0.72 -15.37
CA ARG A 112 -8.40 0.22 -16.15
C ARG A 112 -9.68 0.64 -15.43
N LEU A 113 -9.59 0.90 -14.13
CA LEU A 113 -10.70 1.50 -13.38
C LEU A 113 -11.14 2.79 -14.07
N LYS A 114 -12.45 2.95 -14.24
CA LYS A 114 -13.06 4.11 -14.88
C LYS A 114 -12.86 5.37 -14.05
N LYS A 115 -12.86 5.23 -12.72
CA LYS A 115 -12.79 6.35 -11.78
C LYS A 115 -12.39 5.90 -10.37
N ILE A 116 -11.71 6.79 -9.65
CA ILE A 116 -11.50 6.71 -8.21
C ILE A 116 -12.35 7.79 -7.52
N ILE A 117 -13.13 7.39 -6.53
CA ILE A 117 -13.79 8.27 -5.59
C ILE A 117 -12.93 8.34 -4.34
N TYR A 118 -12.29 9.48 -4.13
CA TYR A 118 -11.46 9.73 -2.97
C TYR A 118 -12.29 10.43 -1.89
N ILE A 119 -12.42 9.79 -0.73
CA ILE A 119 -13.17 10.34 0.39
C ILE A 119 -12.20 10.91 1.43
N ARG A 120 -12.29 12.22 1.63
CA ARG A 120 -11.46 13.00 2.55
C ARG A 120 -12.14 13.07 3.90
N CYS A 121 -11.44 12.60 4.93
CA CYS A 121 -11.88 12.70 6.31
C CYS A 121 -11.87 14.16 6.77
N PRO A 122 -12.79 14.54 7.68
CA PRO A 122 -12.92 15.92 8.10
C PRO A 122 -11.70 16.31 8.91
N VAL A 123 -11.28 17.56 8.74
CA VAL A 123 -10.25 18.18 9.56
C VAL A 123 -10.93 19.24 10.40
N GLU A 124 -10.71 19.21 11.72
CA GLU A 124 -11.23 20.22 12.64
C GLU A 124 -10.86 21.62 12.14
N ARG A 125 -11.86 22.51 12.07
CA ARG A 125 -11.77 23.82 11.37
C ARG A 125 -10.67 24.73 11.92
N GLU A 126 -10.26 24.56 13.17
CA GLU A 126 -9.18 25.30 13.83
C GLU A 126 -7.77 24.88 13.39
N HIS A 127 -7.67 23.82 12.57
CA HIS A 127 -6.41 23.25 12.10
C HIS A 127 -6.35 23.14 10.57
N LYS A 128 -6.75 24.20 9.85
CA LYS A 128 -6.34 24.37 8.44
C LYS A 128 -4.81 24.44 8.39
N ASN A 129 -4.18 23.65 7.51
CA ASN A 129 -2.77 23.21 7.52
C ASN A 129 -2.41 22.14 8.55
N SER A 130 -3.38 21.39 9.09
CA SER A 130 -3.06 20.23 9.93
C SER A 130 -2.25 19.20 9.15
N ARG A 131 -1.47 18.42 9.88
CA ARG A 131 -0.78 17.25 9.35
C ARG A 131 -1.72 16.31 8.57
N ASN A 132 -3.00 16.24 8.96
CA ASN A 132 -4.02 15.43 8.29
C ASN A 132 -4.42 15.97 6.92
N GLU A 133 -4.41 17.29 6.70
CA GLU A 133 -4.66 17.85 5.36
C GLU A 133 -3.51 17.47 4.42
N ILE A 134 -2.27 17.59 4.88
CA ILE A 134 -1.08 17.24 4.10
C ILE A 134 -1.12 15.76 3.69
N ILE A 135 -1.46 14.85 4.61
CA ILE A 135 -1.61 13.41 4.30
C ILE A 135 -2.60 13.20 3.16
N GLN A 136 -3.75 13.87 3.25
CA GLN A 136 -4.83 13.72 2.29
C GLN A 136 -4.49 14.33 0.92
N ASP A 137 -3.84 15.51 0.91
CA ASP A 137 -3.39 16.18 -0.32
C ASP A 137 -2.30 15.37 -1.04
N GLU A 138 -1.33 14.82 -0.30
CA GLU A 138 -0.28 13.99 -0.89
C GLU A 138 -0.86 12.70 -1.50
N ALA A 139 -1.77 12.02 -0.80
CA ALA A 139 -2.44 10.83 -1.31
C ALA A 139 -3.24 11.16 -2.59
N GLU A 140 -4.01 12.25 -2.59
CA GLU A 140 -4.77 12.69 -3.75
C GLU A 140 -3.87 13.02 -4.95
N ALA A 141 -2.79 13.79 -4.74
CA ALA A 141 -1.84 14.15 -5.78
C ALA A 141 -1.20 12.91 -6.42
N VAL A 142 -0.83 11.93 -5.60
CA VAL A 142 -0.28 10.65 -6.07
C VAL A 142 -1.32 9.90 -6.91
N MET A 143 -2.56 9.76 -6.46
CA MET A 143 -3.59 9.07 -7.24
C MET A 143 -3.86 9.76 -8.58
N ARG A 144 -3.93 11.09 -8.60
CA ARG A 144 -4.15 11.89 -9.81
C ARG A 144 -3.00 11.74 -10.83
N SER A 145 -1.76 11.54 -10.36
CA SER A 145 -0.58 11.41 -11.23
C SER A 145 -0.65 10.21 -12.20
N TYR A 146 -1.47 9.19 -11.89
CA TYR A 146 -1.64 8.02 -12.74
C TYR A 146 -2.56 8.26 -13.94
N GLY A 147 -3.28 9.37 -13.98
CA GLY A 147 -4.20 9.75 -15.06
C GLY A 147 -5.58 9.10 -14.99
N ILE A 148 -5.92 8.47 -13.87
CA ILE A 148 -7.27 7.97 -13.62
C ILE A 148 -8.14 9.14 -13.15
N PRO A 149 -9.38 9.30 -13.63
CA PRO A 149 -10.30 10.30 -13.09
C PRO A 149 -10.48 10.14 -11.57
N VAL A 150 -10.16 11.18 -10.80
CA VAL A 150 -10.35 11.21 -9.35
C VAL A 150 -11.39 12.27 -8.98
N THR A 151 -12.48 11.84 -8.35
CA THR A 151 -13.46 12.73 -7.71
C THR A 151 -13.26 12.72 -6.22
N THR A 152 -13.06 13.90 -5.65
CA THR A 152 -12.80 14.08 -4.23
C THR A 152 -14.07 14.53 -3.53
N LEU A 153 -14.48 13.80 -2.50
CA LEU A 153 -15.61 14.13 -1.63
C LEU A 153 -15.06 14.43 -0.24
N ARG A 154 -15.47 15.54 0.37
CA ARG A 154 -15.02 15.92 1.70
C ARG A 154 -16.16 15.66 2.70
N THR A 155 -15.83 15.05 3.84
CA THR A 155 -16.82 14.64 4.84
C THR A 155 -17.09 15.70 5.89
N ASP A 156 -16.55 16.92 5.78
CA ASP A 156 -16.86 18.11 6.62
C ASP A 156 -18.34 18.51 6.62
N ASP A 157 -19.14 17.88 5.77
CA ASP A 157 -20.60 17.80 5.82
C ASP A 157 -21.11 16.81 6.90
N ILE A 158 -20.41 16.66 8.04
CA ILE A 158 -20.63 15.64 9.09
C ILE A 158 -22.05 15.66 9.69
N ASP A 159 -22.81 16.76 9.52
CA ASP A 159 -24.22 16.75 9.90
C ASP A 159 -25.08 15.78 9.08
N GLU A 160 -24.56 15.20 7.99
CA GLU A 160 -25.23 14.12 7.29
C GLU A 160 -24.20 13.14 6.68
N GLU A 161 -23.84 12.10 7.44
CA GLU A 161 -23.26 10.86 6.88
C GLU A 161 -24.04 10.47 5.61
N SER A 162 -25.38 10.59 5.68
CA SER A 162 -26.35 10.45 4.58
C SER A 162 -26.09 11.34 3.36
N VAL A 163 -25.61 12.59 3.49
CA VAL A 163 -25.34 13.49 2.35
C VAL A 163 -24.08 13.07 1.61
N SER A 164 -23.02 12.71 2.33
CA SER A 164 -21.78 12.23 1.70
C SER A 164 -22.02 10.90 1.00
N LEU A 165 -22.74 10.00 1.66
CA LEU A 165 -23.23 8.75 1.10
C LEU A 165 -24.11 8.96 -0.13
N ASN A 166 -25.09 9.87 -0.05
CA ASN A 166 -25.93 10.26 -1.18
C ASN A 166 -25.12 10.87 -2.32
N LYS A 167 -24.06 11.65 -2.05
CA LYS A 167 -23.16 12.19 -3.08
C LYS A 167 -22.33 11.09 -3.74
N VAL A 168 -21.78 10.15 -2.98
CA VAL A 168 -21.07 8.96 -3.52
C VAL A 168 -22.03 8.17 -4.40
N THR A 169 -23.20 7.82 -3.86
CA THR A 169 -24.24 7.05 -4.53
C THR A 169 -24.75 7.78 -5.77
N LEU A 170 -24.97 9.10 -5.71
CA LEU A 170 -25.40 9.92 -6.84
C LEU A 170 -24.31 10.05 -7.91
N ASP A 171 -23.05 10.24 -7.52
CA ASP A 171 -21.92 10.30 -8.46
C ASP A 171 -21.73 8.94 -9.15
N LEU A 172 -21.75 7.84 -8.41
CA LEU A 172 -21.73 6.49 -8.98
C LEU A 172 -22.95 6.26 -9.89
N LYS A 173 -24.16 6.59 -9.44
CA LYS A 173 -25.41 6.43 -10.21
C LYS A 173 -25.49 7.33 -11.44
N LYS A 174 -24.96 8.55 -11.41
CA LYS A 174 -24.86 9.44 -12.59
C LYS A 174 -23.96 8.83 -13.66
N ASN A 175 -22.89 8.14 -13.24
CA ASN A 175 -22.00 7.44 -14.16
C ASN A 175 -22.59 6.10 -14.65
N LEU A 176 -23.58 5.55 -13.93
CA LEU A 176 -24.41 4.42 -14.41
C LEU A 176 -25.54 4.87 -15.35
N SER A 177 -26.18 6.02 -15.11
CA SER A 177 -27.39 6.46 -15.82
C SER A 177 -27.18 6.83 -17.29
N ASN A 178 -25.94 6.86 -17.79
CA ASN A 178 -25.67 6.93 -19.23
C ASN A 178 -25.94 5.60 -19.97
N LYS A 179 -26.30 4.53 -19.26
CA LYS A 179 -26.84 3.28 -19.79
C LYS A 179 -27.75 2.65 -18.73
N ARG A 180 -29.07 2.88 -18.80
CA ARG A 180 -30.11 1.92 -18.37
C ARG A 180 -31.52 2.49 -18.54
N VAL A 181 -32.30 1.82 -19.39
CA VAL A 181 -33.75 1.65 -19.24
C VAL A 181 -33.98 0.15 -19.25
N GLY A 182 -34.71 -0.38 -18.28
CA GLY A 182 -35.19 -1.75 -18.29
C GLY A 182 -35.19 -2.39 -16.90
N ASP A 183 -36.40 -2.57 -16.37
CA ASP A 183 -36.68 -3.07 -15.03
C ASP A 183 -36.78 -4.61 -15.00
N LYS A 184 -36.54 -5.17 -13.81
CA LYS A 184 -36.95 -6.48 -13.26
C LYS A 184 -36.14 -7.80 -13.44
N GLN A 185 -35.95 -8.36 -12.25
CA GLN A 185 -36.22 -9.72 -11.74
C GLN A 185 -35.10 -10.79 -11.65
N LEU A 186 -34.76 -10.95 -10.37
CA LEU A 186 -34.11 -12.02 -9.60
C LEU A 186 -34.22 -13.46 -10.17
N GLY A 187 -33.06 -14.06 -10.43
CA GLY A 187 -32.87 -15.50 -10.58
C GLY A 187 -31.61 -15.93 -9.82
N THR A 188 -31.71 -17.00 -9.03
CA THR A 188 -30.63 -17.55 -8.21
C THR A 188 -29.84 -18.61 -8.97
N SER A 189 -28.51 -18.58 -8.89
CA SER A 189 -27.69 -19.80 -9.02
C SER A 189 -26.36 -19.66 -8.28
N ARG A 190 -25.85 -20.81 -7.85
CA ARG A 190 -24.65 -21.09 -7.03
C ARG A 190 -23.46 -21.40 -7.94
N HIS A 191 -22.25 -21.08 -7.50
CA HIS A 191 -21.05 -21.95 -7.47
C HIS A 191 -19.93 -21.14 -6.78
N GLU A 192 -19.49 -21.49 -5.58
CA GLU A 192 -18.46 -22.49 -5.26
C GLU A 192 -17.11 -22.21 -5.96
N LYS A 193 -16.25 -21.44 -5.28
CA LYS A 193 -14.80 -21.70 -5.09
C LYS A 193 -14.17 -20.59 -4.25
N ASP A 194 -14.48 -20.55 -2.96
CA ASP A 194 -13.71 -19.75 -1.98
C ASP A 194 -13.15 -20.69 -0.91
N LYS A 195 -11.98 -21.24 -1.22
CA LYS A 195 -11.04 -21.78 -0.23
C LYS A 195 -9.67 -21.25 -0.62
N ILE A 196 -9.39 -20.00 -0.26
CA ILE A 196 -8.09 -19.45 0.11
C ILE A 196 -8.38 -18.06 0.69
N SER A 197 -8.31 -17.94 2.01
CA SER A 197 -7.70 -16.83 2.77
C SER A 197 -8.27 -16.84 4.19
N GLU A 198 -8.00 -17.92 4.93
CA GLU A 198 -8.06 -17.88 6.38
C GLU A 198 -6.99 -16.89 6.86
N SER A 199 -7.47 -15.77 7.40
CA SER A 199 -6.87 -14.96 8.47
C SER A 199 -5.34 -15.01 8.63
N ILE A 200 -4.64 -14.02 8.08
CA ILE A 200 -3.36 -13.58 8.65
C ILE A 200 -3.64 -12.34 9.50
N VAL A 201 -4.18 -12.55 10.70
CA VAL A 201 -3.76 -11.67 11.79
C VAL A 201 -2.33 -12.11 12.07
N ASN A 202 -1.39 -11.26 11.69
CA ASN A 202 0.04 -11.56 11.66
C ASN A 202 0.53 -11.83 13.10
N GLU A 203 0.50 -13.10 13.55
CA GLU A 203 1.14 -13.56 14.79
C GLU A 203 2.68 -13.51 14.69
N ASN A 204 3.22 -13.20 13.52
CA ASN A 204 4.64 -12.98 13.34
C ASN A 204 5.01 -11.57 13.81
N HIS A 205 6.14 -11.46 14.53
CA HIS A 205 6.78 -10.21 14.92
C HIS A 205 7.36 -9.45 13.69
N SER A 206 6.51 -9.16 12.71
CA SER A 206 6.86 -8.49 11.46
C SER A 206 7.10 -6.99 11.69
N VAL A 207 7.99 -6.44 10.88
CA VAL A 207 8.45 -5.05 10.98
C VAL A 207 8.23 -4.35 9.66
N CYS A 208 7.61 -3.18 9.73
CA CYS A 208 7.56 -2.20 8.65
C CYS A 208 8.38 -0.97 9.02
N SER A 209 9.11 -0.41 8.06
CA SER A 209 9.84 0.84 8.24
C SER A 209 9.78 1.65 6.96
N VAL A 210 9.38 2.92 7.02
CA VAL A 210 9.30 3.77 5.83
C VAL A 210 9.91 5.14 6.13
N GLN A 211 10.79 5.59 5.24
CA GLN A 211 11.42 6.89 5.32
C GLN A 211 11.32 7.63 4.00
N LYS A 212 10.71 8.81 4.01
CA LYS A 212 10.79 9.78 2.92
C LYS A 212 12.16 10.47 2.88
N LEU A 213 12.82 10.37 1.73
CA LEU A 213 14.16 10.88 1.45
C LEU A 213 14.11 11.82 0.24
N LEU A 214 14.96 12.84 0.22
CA LEU A 214 15.13 13.67 -0.96
C LEU A 214 15.92 12.90 -2.01
N LEU A 215 15.50 13.02 -3.26
CA LEU A 215 16.18 12.44 -4.41
C LEU A 215 17.08 13.51 -5.05
N PRO A 216 18.39 13.26 -5.24
CA PRO A 216 19.25 14.23 -5.91
C PRO A 216 18.83 14.47 -7.37
N ASP A 217 19.20 15.62 -7.91
CA ASP A 217 18.79 16.04 -9.25
C ASP A 217 19.12 14.98 -10.31
N ARG A 218 18.11 14.68 -11.13
CA ARG A 218 18.18 13.71 -12.24
C ARG A 218 18.49 12.27 -11.80
N LYS A 219 18.30 11.94 -10.52
CA LYS A 219 18.38 10.57 -10.02
C LYS A 219 16.98 9.94 -9.95
N ASN A 220 16.96 8.62 -9.81
CA ASN A 220 15.74 7.82 -9.71
C ASN A 220 15.85 6.84 -8.53
N ALA A 221 14.78 6.09 -8.26
CA ALA A 221 14.75 5.17 -7.13
C ALA A 221 15.76 4.03 -7.25
N GLN A 222 16.03 3.56 -8.48
CA GLN A 222 17.07 2.56 -8.73
C GLN A 222 18.46 3.06 -8.36
N TRP A 223 18.78 4.31 -8.71
CA TRP A 223 20.03 4.93 -8.27
C TRP A 223 20.07 5.04 -6.74
N MET A 224 18.98 5.46 -6.09
CA MET A 224 18.90 5.58 -4.63
C MET A 224 19.20 4.24 -3.94
N ALA A 225 18.65 3.14 -4.48
CA ALA A 225 18.86 1.81 -3.96
C ALA A 225 20.33 1.38 -3.96
N PHE A 226 21.00 1.50 -5.12
CA PHE A 226 22.41 1.10 -5.22
C PHE A 226 23.34 2.07 -4.48
N TYR A 227 23.02 3.37 -4.52
CA TYR A 227 23.76 4.36 -3.75
C TYR A 227 23.64 4.13 -2.24
N TYR A 228 22.48 3.71 -1.74
CA TYR A 228 22.32 3.32 -0.33
C TYR A 228 23.28 2.18 0.05
N MET A 229 23.38 1.14 -0.78
CA MET A 229 24.27 0.00 -0.54
C MET A 229 25.76 0.42 -0.51
N GLU A 230 26.16 1.25 -1.47
CA GLU A 230 27.51 1.81 -1.55
C GLU A 230 27.81 2.72 -0.34
N TRP A 231 26.91 3.64 -0.04
CA TRP A 231 27.02 4.56 1.09
C TRP A 231 27.12 3.81 2.41
N LEU A 232 26.32 2.76 2.60
CA LEU A 232 26.33 1.94 3.80
C LEU A 232 27.71 1.29 3.98
N SER A 233 28.29 0.73 2.91
CA SER A 233 29.62 0.13 2.95
C SER A 233 30.74 1.14 3.22
N LYS A 234 30.63 2.36 2.69
CA LYS A 234 31.64 3.41 2.89
C LYS A 234 31.55 4.03 4.28
N SER A 235 30.35 4.37 4.72
CA SER A 235 30.11 5.15 5.95
C SER A 235 30.27 4.34 7.23
N LEU A 236 30.11 3.03 7.15
CA LEU A 236 30.27 2.11 8.29
C LEU A 236 31.55 1.27 8.19
N ASN A 237 32.49 1.66 7.33
CA ASN A 237 33.82 1.06 7.28
C ASN A 237 34.61 1.35 8.58
N PRO A 238 35.35 0.37 9.15
CA PRO A 238 35.54 -1.00 8.65
C PRO A 238 34.48 -2.00 9.13
N LEU A 239 33.55 -1.61 10.00
CA LEU A 239 32.62 -2.52 10.68
C LEU A 239 31.66 -3.26 9.73
N ILE A 240 31.23 -2.61 8.66
CA ILE A 240 30.31 -3.14 7.66
C ILE A 240 30.92 -3.02 6.28
N LYS A 241 30.77 -4.08 5.48
CA LYS A 241 31.12 -4.11 4.07
C LYS A 241 29.98 -4.69 3.27
N VAL A 242 29.59 -4.01 2.19
CA VAL A 242 28.57 -4.52 1.26
C VAL A 242 29.28 -5.10 0.04
N LYS A 243 28.91 -6.32 -0.34
CA LYS A 243 29.32 -6.94 -1.60
C LYS A 243 28.12 -7.00 -2.53
N GLN A 244 28.33 -6.71 -3.81
CA GLN A 244 27.32 -6.82 -4.86
C GLN A 244 27.80 -7.84 -5.90
N ASP A 245 26.91 -8.72 -6.37
CA ASP A 245 27.22 -9.67 -7.45
C ASP A 245 26.77 -9.14 -8.83
N PHE A 246 26.97 -9.95 -9.87
CA PHE A 246 26.57 -9.61 -11.25
C PHE A 246 25.06 -9.52 -11.46
N ASP A 247 24.27 -10.11 -10.56
CA ASP A 247 22.81 -10.05 -10.58
C ASP A 247 22.24 -8.89 -9.75
N ASN A 248 23.13 -8.04 -9.21
CA ASN A 248 22.80 -6.94 -8.30
C ASN A 248 22.26 -7.40 -6.94
N ASN A 249 22.48 -8.66 -6.57
CA ASN A 249 22.23 -9.11 -5.21
C ASN A 249 23.27 -8.49 -4.28
N CYS A 250 22.82 -8.04 -3.11
CA CYS A 250 23.64 -7.32 -2.15
C CYS A 250 23.78 -8.11 -0.86
N TYR A 251 25.00 -8.22 -0.35
CA TYR A 251 25.34 -8.96 0.87
C TYR A 251 26.01 -8.02 1.86
N ILE A 252 25.34 -7.74 2.97
CA ILE A 252 25.89 -6.93 4.06
C ILE A 252 26.70 -7.86 4.98
N HIS A 253 28.00 -7.66 5.04
CA HIS A 253 28.90 -8.37 5.93
C HIS A 253 29.37 -7.48 7.07
N THR A 254 29.73 -8.11 8.19
CA THR A 254 30.48 -7.48 9.26
C THR A 254 31.86 -8.13 9.40
N VAL A 255 32.76 -7.46 10.11
CA VAL A 255 34.12 -7.96 10.40
C VAL A 255 34.13 -9.13 11.38
N PHE A 256 33.09 -9.29 12.21
CA PHE A 256 33.08 -10.27 13.30
C PHE A 256 32.79 -11.72 12.87
N PHE A 257 32.13 -11.93 11.72
CA PHE A 257 31.79 -13.28 11.25
C PHE A 257 31.68 -13.36 9.73
N LYS A 258 31.94 -14.55 9.18
CA LYS A 258 32.00 -14.79 7.73
C LYS A 258 30.65 -14.70 7.02
N LYS A 259 29.57 -15.11 7.71
CA LYS A 259 28.21 -15.11 7.13
C LYS A 259 27.68 -13.66 7.01
N PRO A 260 26.85 -13.35 6.00
CA PRO A 260 26.25 -12.03 5.88
C PRO A 260 25.26 -11.76 7.02
N LEU A 261 25.22 -10.51 7.50
CA LEU A 261 24.19 -10.00 8.40
C LEU A 261 22.82 -10.03 7.72
N LEU A 262 22.76 -9.51 6.48
CA LEU A 262 21.58 -9.48 5.63
C LEU A 262 22.00 -9.77 4.19
N SER A 263 21.15 -10.50 3.47
CA SER A 263 21.28 -10.80 2.05
C SER A 263 20.04 -10.30 1.33
N PHE A 264 20.24 -9.56 0.25
CA PHE A 264 19.19 -8.98 -0.57
C PHE A 264 19.29 -9.55 -1.98
N SER A 265 18.17 -10.04 -2.52
CA SER A 265 18.08 -10.46 -3.92
C SER A 265 17.33 -9.42 -4.72
N TYR A 266 17.95 -8.90 -5.78
CA TYR A 266 17.36 -7.83 -6.58
C TYR A 266 16.32 -8.39 -7.53
N LEU A 267 15.07 -7.92 -7.44
CA LEU A 267 13.98 -8.40 -8.29
C LEU A 267 13.95 -7.61 -9.60
N LYS A 268 14.80 -7.99 -10.55
CA LYS A 268 14.94 -7.33 -11.87
C LYS A 268 13.58 -7.18 -12.58
N ASP A 269 12.78 -8.24 -12.63
CA ASP A 269 11.50 -8.26 -13.36
C ASP A 269 10.40 -7.39 -12.70
N ARG A 270 10.55 -7.08 -11.42
CA ARG A 270 9.61 -6.24 -10.67
C ARG A 270 10.14 -4.83 -10.42
N SER A 271 11.39 -4.57 -10.81
CA SER A 271 12.03 -3.27 -10.63
C SER A 271 11.92 -2.43 -11.91
N LYS A 272 11.76 -1.13 -11.72
CA LYS A 272 11.70 -0.08 -12.75
C LYS A 272 12.65 1.05 -12.33
N PRO A 273 12.99 2.01 -13.22
CA PRO A 273 13.83 3.15 -12.86
C PRO A 273 13.37 3.89 -11.59
N ASP A 274 12.06 4.07 -11.43
CA ASP A 274 11.43 4.77 -10.31
C ASP A 274 10.92 3.85 -9.18
N HIS A 275 11.21 2.54 -9.26
CA HIS A 275 10.85 1.57 -8.22
C HIS A 275 11.86 0.41 -8.21
N ALA A 276 12.76 0.36 -7.23
CA ALA A 276 13.71 -0.73 -7.06
C ALA A 276 13.32 -1.61 -5.88
N LEU A 277 13.20 -2.90 -6.13
CA LEU A 277 12.72 -3.87 -5.15
C LEU A 277 13.75 -4.97 -4.90
N PHE A 278 14.00 -5.24 -3.62
CA PHE A 278 14.81 -6.36 -3.17
C PHE A 278 13.99 -7.24 -2.24
N THR A 279 14.17 -8.55 -2.39
CA THR A 279 13.77 -9.51 -1.36
C THR A 279 14.87 -9.62 -0.31
N ILE A 280 14.51 -9.62 0.97
CA ILE A 280 15.41 -9.98 2.08
C ILE A 280 15.54 -11.51 2.11
N SER A 281 16.49 -12.06 1.35
CA SER A 281 16.67 -13.51 1.13
C SER A 281 17.40 -14.24 2.25
N GLY A 282 17.89 -13.52 3.27
CA GLY A 282 18.40 -14.11 4.51
C GLY A 282 19.51 -13.29 5.15
N GLY A 283 20.46 -14.01 5.75
CA GLY A 283 21.48 -13.45 6.64
C GLY A 283 21.16 -13.72 8.10
N ILE A 284 22.13 -13.47 8.97
CA ILE A 284 22.02 -13.81 10.40
C ILE A 284 20.89 -13.04 11.09
N LEU A 285 20.55 -11.84 10.62
CA LEU A 285 19.54 -10.97 11.25
C LEU A 285 18.11 -11.25 10.80
N ALA A 286 17.90 -12.03 9.73
CA ALA A 286 16.60 -12.27 9.12
C ALA A 286 16.15 -13.73 9.34
N LYS A 287 14.93 -13.92 9.83
CA LYS A 287 14.30 -15.24 9.88
C LYS A 287 13.83 -15.60 8.47
N ARG A 288 14.26 -16.76 7.93
CA ARG A 288 13.79 -17.26 6.63
C ARG A 288 12.45 -17.96 6.80
N MET A 289 11.40 -17.45 6.17
CA MET A 289 10.11 -18.15 6.09
C MET A 289 9.87 -18.64 4.64
N PRO A 290 9.28 -19.84 4.44
CA PRO A 290 9.09 -20.41 3.10
C PRO A 290 8.15 -19.60 2.18
N PHE A 291 7.18 -18.89 2.75
CA PHE A 291 6.11 -18.20 2.01
C PHE A 291 6.06 -16.69 2.24
N GLU A 292 6.80 -16.17 3.24
CA GLU A 292 6.84 -14.75 3.59
C GLU A 292 8.30 -14.29 3.54
N GLN A 293 8.58 -13.36 2.64
CA GLN A 293 9.91 -12.78 2.54
C GLN A 293 9.75 -11.27 2.64
N GLY A 294 10.35 -10.70 3.69
CA GLY A 294 10.41 -9.26 3.84
C GLY A 294 11.09 -8.64 2.62
N THR A 295 10.72 -7.39 2.31
CA THR A 295 11.25 -6.67 1.16
C THR A 295 11.93 -5.39 1.60
N LEU A 296 12.91 -4.95 0.81
CA LEU A 296 13.46 -3.61 0.85
C LEU A 296 13.13 -2.95 -0.49
N GLU A 297 12.43 -1.84 -0.42
CA GLU A 297 11.90 -1.11 -1.56
C GLU A 297 12.43 0.33 -1.55
N PHE A 298 12.80 0.81 -2.73
CA PHE A 298 13.03 2.22 -3.00
C PHE A 298 12.05 2.66 -4.08
N ARG A 299 11.25 3.69 -3.81
CA ARG A 299 10.19 4.15 -4.72
C ARG A 299 10.19 5.66 -4.84
N LYS A 300 10.29 6.19 -6.05
CA LYS A 300 10.14 7.62 -6.32
C LYS A 300 8.66 7.99 -6.19
N ILE A 301 8.37 9.07 -5.48
CA ILE A 301 7.01 9.59 -5.38
C ILE A 301 6.66 10.26 -6.72
N PRO A 302 5.55 9.88 -7.40
CA PRO A 302 5.17 10.48 -8.67
C PRO A 302 5.10 12.01 -8.61
N GLY A 303 5.73 12.68 -9.58
CA GLY A 303 5.75 14.14 -9.68
C GLY A 303 6.60 14.86 -8.63
N LYS A 304 7.38 14.15 -7.80
CA LYS A 304 8.24 14.76 -6.78
C LYS A 304 9.68 14.26 -6.90
N GLU A 305 10.64 15.10 -6.51
CA GLU A 305 12.05 14.71 -6.30
C GLU A 305 12.26 14.14 -4.90
N GLU A 306 11.42 13.16 -4.57
CA GLU A 306 11.40 12.46 -3.28
C GLU A 306 11.33 10.96 -3.54
N CYS A 307 12.04 10.19 -2.72
CA CYS A 307 12.06 8.73 -2.75
C CYS A 307 11.70 8.20 -1.37
N LEU A 308 10.83 7.21 -1.33
CA LEU A 308 10.56 6.41 -0.15
C LEU A 308 11.57 5.26 -0.12
N ALA A 309 12.22 5.05 1.01
CA ALA A 309 12.92 3.81 1.34
C ALA A 309 12.06 3.05 2.34
N ALA A 310 11.61 1.86 1.99
CA ALA A 310 10.66 1.07 2.76
C ALA A 310 11.18 -0.35 3.00
N ILE A 311 11.01 -0.84 4.22
CA ILE A 311 11.13 -2.26 4.57
C ILE A 311 9.73 -2.74 4.90
N HIS A 312 9.30 -3.82 4.26
CA HIS A 312 8.01 -4.46 4.54
C HIS A 312 8.20 -5.89 5.02
N ASP A 313 7.34 -6.34 5.93
CA ASP A 313 7.28 -7.71 6.46
C ASP A 313 8.64 -8.32 6.86
N PHE A 314 9.55 -7.49 7.39
CA PHE A 314 10.82 -7.99 7.89
C PHE A 314 10.61 -8.73 9.22
N ILE A 315 11.06 -9.98 9.29
CA ILE A 315 10.99 -10.80 10.50
C ILE A 315 12.42 -10.95 11.07
N PRO A 316 12.72 -10.34 12.24
CA PRO A 316 14.03 -10.47 12.84
C PRO A 316 14.27 -11.89 13.35
N SER A 317 15.53 -12.33 13.31
CA SER A 317 15.96 -13.60 13.90
C SER A 317 16.16 -13.52 15.42
N LEU A 318 16.34 -12.32 15.97
CA LEU A 318 16.55 -12.08 17.40
C LEU A 318 15.23 -12.20 18.18
N PRO A 319 15.27 -12.59 19.47
CA PRO A 319 14.11 -12.45 20.33
C PRO A 319 13.66 -10.97 20.39
N TRP A 320 12.34 -10.76 20.47
CA TRP A 320 11.72 -9.47 20.20
C TRP A 320 12.29 -8.30 21.03
N THR A 321 12.46 -8.50 22.33
CA THR A 321 13.02 -7.47 23.22
C THR A 321 14.43 -7.04 22.81
N PHE A 322 15.28 -7.97 22.41
CA PHE A 322 16.63 -7.67 21.95
C PHE A 322 16.61 -6.93 20.62
N TYR A 323 15.71 -7.32 19.71
CA TYR A 323 15.50 -6.61 18.45
C TYR A 323 15.13 -5.14 18.67
N LEU A 324 14.17 -4.87 19.56
CA LEU A 324 13.69 -3.51 19.88
C LEU A 324 14.79 -2.60 20.43
N ILE A 325 15.66 -3.12 21.31
CA ILE A 325 16.72 -2.31 21.92
C ILE A 325 17.97 -2.16 21.04
N THR A 326 18.17 -3.07 20.08
CA THR A 326 19.35 -3.08 19.19
C THR A 326 19.01 -2.68 17.75
N GLN A 327 18.61 -3.65 16.93
CA GLN A 327 18.43 -3.50 15.48
C GLN A 327 17.46 -2.37 15.13
N ALA A 328 16.32 -2.27 15.83
CA ALA A 328 15.33 -1.23 15.55
C ALA A 328 15.88 0.19 15.76
N LYS A 329 16.75 0.40 16.76
CA LYS A 329 17.39 1.70 17.02
C LYS A 329 18.54 1.97 16.05
N ILE A 330 19.35 0.95 15.76
CA ILE A 330 20.46 1.03 14.79
C ILE A 330 19.93 1.37 13.40
N HIS A 331 18.85 0.72 12.96
CA HIS A 331 18.18 1.00 11.69
C HIS A 331 17.77 2.47 11.56
N LEU A 332 17.04 3.01 12.55
CA LEU A 332 16.65 4.42 12.55
C LEU A 332 17.86 5.36 12.53
N MET A 333 18.93 5.03 13.24
CA MET A 333 20.17 5.81 13.23
C MET A 333 20.83 5.80 11.85
N VAL A 334 20.89 4.64 11.18
CA VAL A 334 21.42 4.49 9.82
C VAL A 334 20.60 5.33 8.84
N MET A 335 19.27 5.23 8.87
CA MET A 335 18.40 6.00 7.97
C MET A 335 18.49 7.52 8.21
N LYS A 336 18.62 7.96 9.47
CA LYS A 336 18.87 9.38 9.78
C LYS A 336 20.20 9.86 9.21
N ARG A 337 21.27 9.06 9.29
CA ARG A 337 22.57 9.42 8.72
C ARG A 337 22.54 9.42 7.19
N PHE A 338 21.84 8.45 6.59
CA PHE A 338 21.67 8.39 5.14
C PHE A 338 20.95 9.61 4.61
N LYS A 339 19.84 10.00 5.26
CA LYS A 339 19.11 11.23 4.94
C LYS A 339 20.03 12.47 4.96
N LYS A 340 20.79 12.65 6.04
CA LYS A 340 21.76 13.76 6.15
C LYS A 340 22.86 13.71 5.08
N ASN A 341 23.22 12.53 4.60
CA ASN A 341 24.19 12.38 3.53
C ASN A 341 23.61 12.80 2.17
N LEU A 342 22.35 12.45 1.89
CA LEU A 342 21.65 12.88 0.68
C LEU A 342 21.50 14.40 0.61
N GLU A 343 21.24 15.05 1.74
CA GLU A 343 21.16 16.52 1.84
C GLU A 343 22.48 17.22 1.41
N LYS A 344 23.63 16.54 1.45
CA LYS A 344 24.93 17.06 1.02
C LYS A 344 25.24 16.86 -0.46
N LEU A 345 24.46 16.02 -1.15
CA LEU A 345 24.63 15.76 -2.58
C LEU A 345 23.88 16.74 -3.47
N ARG A 346 23.28 17.78 -2.86
CA ARG A 346 22.49 18.79 -3.53
C ARG A 346 23.35 19.94 -4.02
#